data_AF-A0A7X7BAF7-F1
#
_entry.id   AF-A0A7X7BAF7-F1
#
_cell.length_a   1.000
_cell.length_b   1.000
_cell.length_c   1.000
_cell.angle_alpha   90.00
_cell.angle_beta   90.00
_cell.angle_gamma   90.00
#
_symmetry.space_group_name_H-M   'P 1'
#
loop_
_entity.id
_entity.type
_entity.pdbx_description
1 polymer ?
#
loop_
_entity_poly.entity_id
_entity_poly.type
_entity_poly.pdbx_seq_one_letter_code
_entity_poly.pdbx_strand_id
1 'polypeptide(L)'
;GELVVTDGVLRSANTVSIGRNNGTLVTAGPAGVSSRLTVTGGTCDFPTLAMGNNGAGLSGFNARPVVAVSGGLVQVGGSYLSVGESPGAQATLLISGGTVTIWRAGSTLRIGGWATGGAGGNGTVRLWGGGVLEINGNLEVGYGQTSEAEFHLDGGCVGARAVIGLSGTHKAFWFNGGVFQPNTSNQTMSGLTAAYVSTNGAWVDTARADGFDITQNLLHDPVLGTTPDGGLVKAGTHTLSLTGMANSFNGPVEVRAGLLRARLGGTNDLAVAAGAAFDALGERCTVGDLIGDGVLTNGTVAVTGTLDPGTNGAPAGATITVQNLALNAGATLACPWTTNALGEVTCDSVTVTGTLTAEGPGFFDLGRTEQAPIPVPFTFTAATYGASAGSFNGWKAVGTGLPPEKKVATVVEAADGIVTVTILYSGTLLLLQ
;
A
#
# COMPACT_ATOMS: atom_id res chain seq x y z
N GLY A 1 -2.81 -36.87 14.27
CA GLY A 1 -3.13 -36.64 15.70
C GLY A 1 -3.45 -35.19 15.91
N GLU A 2 -4.22 -34.86 16.94
CA GLU A 2 -4.68 -33.49 17.21
C GLU A 2 -4.33 -33.08 18.65
N LEU A 3 -3.83 -31.87 18.81
CA LEU A 3 -3.58 -31.24 20.10
C LEU A 3 -4.26 -29.87 20.13
N VAL A 4 -5.00 -29.60 21.19
CA VAL A 4 -5.68 -28.32 21.42
C VAL A 4 -5.15 -27.71 22.71
N VAL A 5 -4.69 -26.46 22.63
CA VAL A 5 -4.28 -25.63 23.76
C VAL A 5 -5.30 -24.50 23.90
N THR A 6 -6.08 -24.54 24.97
CA THR A 6 -7.10 -23.53 25.29
C THR A 6 -6.66 -22.60 26.42
N ASP A 7 -5.79 -23.08 27.30
CA ASP A 7 -5.18 -22.33 28.40
C ASP A 7 -3.92 -23.06 28.89
N GLY A 8 -3.21 -22.49 29.88
CA GLY A 8 -2.03 -23.07 30.49
C GLY A 8 -0.77 -22.91 29.65
N VAL A 9 0.24 -23.75 29.92
CA VAL A 9 1.54 -23.68 29.24
C VAL A 9 1.89 -25.03 28.62
N LEU A 10 2.06 -25.05 27.30
CA LEU A 10 2.67 -26.16 26.57
C LEU A 10 4.11 -25.81 26.25
N ARG A 11 5.06 -26.43 26.95
CA ARG A 11 6.49 -26.20 26.75
C ARG A 11 7.17 -27.46 26.22
N SER A 12 8.06 -27.28 25.26
CA SER A 12 9.00 -28.31 24.82
C SER A 12 10.43 -27.90 25.15
N ALA A 13 11.27 -28.85 25.55
CA ALA A 13 12.70 -28.61 25.73
C ALA A 13 13.49 -28.66 24.39
N ASN A 14 12.85 -29.11 23.30
CA ASN A 14 13.48 -29.25 21.99
C ASN A 14 12.47 -28.98 20.86
N THR A 15 12.82 -29.32 19.63
CA THR A 15 12.00 -29.17 18.43
C THR A 15 10.64 -29.84 18.59
N VAL A 16 9.58 -29.07 18.37
CA VAL A 16 8.23 -29.56 18.18
C VAL A 16 8.00 -29.72 16.68
N SER A 17 7.75 -30.94 16.23
CA SER A 17 7.42 -31.20 14.84
C SER A 17 5.96 -31.62 14.67
N ILE A 18 5.20 -30.88 13.85
CA ILE A 18 3.84 -31.24 13.48
C ILE A 18 3.88 -32.01 12.17
N GLY A 19 3.34 -33.23 12.15
CA GLY A 19 3.33 -34.10 10.97
C GLY A 19 4.68 -34.74 10.64
N ARG A 20 5.58 -34.90 11.62
CA ARG A 20 6.89 -35.55 11.41
C ARG A 20 6.72 -36.99 10.93
N ASN A 21 7.37 -37.35 9.82
CA ASN A 21 7.32 -38.70 9.23
C ASN A 21 5.89 -39.26 9.05
N ASN A 22 4.90 -38.37 8.95
CA ASN A 22 3.48 -38.72 8.94
C ASN A 22 2.99 -39.19 7.57
N GLY A 23 3.42 -40.40 7.20
CA GLY A 23 2.89 -41.15 6.06
C GLY A 23 3.53 -40.85 4.71
N THR A 24 3.25 -41.73 3.75
CA THR A 24 3.68 -41.66 2.36
C THR A 24 2.46 -41.73 1.43
N LEU A 25 2.62 -41.52 0.13
CA LEU A 25 1.54 -41.71 -0.85
C LEU A 25 0.84 -43.09 -0.75
N VAL A 26 1.53 -44.11 -0.22
CA VAL A 26 0.98 -45.45 0.00
C VAL A 26 0.24 -45.54 1.34
N THR A 27 0.84 -45.07 2.43
CA THR A 27 0.26 -45.24 3.79
C THR A 27 -0.72 -44.15 4.17
N ALA A 28 -0.63 -42.97 3.56
CA ALA A 28 -1.50 -41.83 3.73
C ALA A 28 -2.50 -41.65 2.58
N GLY A 29 -2.33 -42.38 1.48
CA GLY A 29 -3.07 -42.16 0.24
C GLY A 29 -2.73 -40.81 -0.44
N PRO A 30 -3.43 -40.47 -1.53
CA PRO A 30 -3.15 -39.26 -2.31
C PRO A 30 -3.43 -37.96 -1.55
N ALA A 31 -4.45 -37.95 -0.69
CA ALA A 31 -4.83 -36.77 0.10
C ALA A 31 -3.82 -36.43 1.22
N GLY A 32 -3.03 -37.42 1.66
CA GLY A 32 -2.08 -37.26 2.77
C GLY A 32 -2.75 -37.33 4.14
N VAL A 33 -1.95 -37.34 5.21
CA VAL A 33 -2.45 -37.37 6.60
C VAL A 33 -2.19 -36.02 7.27
N SER A 34 -3.25 -35.45 7.85
CA SER A 34 -3.15 -34.23 8.64
C SER A 34 -2.84 -34.51 10.11
N SER A 35 -1.97 -33.69 10.68
CA SER A 35 -1.77 -33.56 12.13
C SER A 35 -1.96 -32.10 12.50
N ARG A 36 -2.65 -31.83 13.61
CA ARG A 36 -3.13 -30.49 13.92
C ARG A 36 -2.71 -30.03 15.31
N LEU A 37 -2.17 -28.83 15.41
CA LEU A 37 -2.07 -28.06 16.65
C LEU A 37 -3.04 -26.89 16.56
N THR A 38 -3.96 -26.78 17.51
CA THR A 38 -4.89 -25.65 17.62
C THR A 38 -4.62 -24.89 18.91
N VAL A 39 -4.40 -23.58 18.82
CA VAL A 39 -4.16 -22.69 19.96
C VAL A 39 -5.26 -21.63 19.99
N THR A 40 -6.04 -21.61 21.06
CA THR A 40 -7.15 -20.68 21.28
C THR A 40 -6.92 -19.79 22.52
N GLY A 41 -5.94 -20.15 23.35
CA GLY A 41 -5.52 -19.43 24.54
C GLY A 41 -4.25 -20.06 25.13
N GLY A 42 -3.80 -19.59 26.29
CA GLY A 42 -2.57 -20.05 26.94
C GLY A 42 -1.29 -19.69 26.19
N THR A 43 -0.18 -20.36 26.54
CA THR A 43 1.15 -20.14 25.97
C THR A 43 1.78 -21.45 25.47
N CYS A 44 2.23 -21.44 24.23
CA CYS A 44 3.09 -22.47 23.64
C CYS A 44 4.53 -21.93 23.55
N ASP A 45 5.48 -22.63 24.17
CA ASP A 45 6.89 -22.24 24.22
C ASP A 45 7.76 -23.33 23.59
N PHE A 46 8.22 -23.05 22.37
CA PHE A 46 8.93 -24.00 21.53
C PHE A 46 10.33 -23.48 21.18
N PRO A 47 11.39 -24.26 21.38
CA PRO A 47 12.69 -23.93 20.79
C PRO A 47 12.61 -23.88 19.25
N THR A 48 12.04 -24.88 18.61
CA THR A 48 11.83 -24.89 17.16
C THR A 48 10.46 -25.44 16.87
N LEU A 49 9.75 -24.83 15.92
CA LEU A 49 8.49 -25.36 15.40
C LEU A 49 8.67 -25.74 13.93
N ALA A 50 8.52 -27.04 13.65
CA ALA A 50 8.89 -27.70 12.41
C ALA A 50 7.66 -28.39 11.80
N MET A 51 7.08 -27.83 10.73
CA MET A 51 5.87 -28.40 10.11
C MET A 51 6.24 -29.24 8.88
N GLY A 52 6.00 -30.54 8.95
CA GLY A 52 6.19 -31.46 7.83
C GLY A 52 7.63 -31.91 7.65
N ASN A 53 8.32 -32.21 8.75
CA ASN A 53 9.69 -32.74 8.71
C ASN A 53 9.71 -34.24 8.36
N ASN A 54 10.53 -34.63 7.37
CA ASN A 54 10.79 -36.02 6.99
C ASN A 54 12.16 -36.51 7.46
N GLY A 55 12.41 -36.48 8.77
CA GLY A 55 13.69 -36.88 9.34
C GLY A 55 14.02 -38.38 9.19
N ALA A 56 13.06 -39.21 8.80
CA ALA A 56 13.29 -40.62 8.48
C ALA A 56 13.63 -40.88 7.00
N GLY A 57 13.56 -39.86 6.13
CA GLY A 57 13.86 -40.02 4.70
C GLY A 57 12.85 -40.89 3.95
N LEU A 58 11.57 -40.84 4.34
CA LEU A 58 10.51 -41.62 3.70
C LEU A 58 10.33 -41.22 2.23
N SER A 59 10.41 -42.20 1.32
CA SER A 59 10.09 -41.99 -0.09
C SER A 59 8.59 -41.76 -0.28
N GLY A 60 8.23 -40.78 -1.11
CA GLY A 60 6.84 -40.38 -1.34
C GLY A 60 6.16 -39.79 -0.10
N PHE A 61 6.91 -39.10 0.77
CA PHE A 61 6.39 -38.44 1.97
C PHE A 61 5.17 -37.55 1.66
N ASN A 62 4.10 -37.65 2.46
CA ASN A 62 2.82 -37.01 2.13
C ASN A 62 2.09 -36.43 3.36
N ALA A 63 2.80 -35.64 4.17
CA ALA A 63 2.22 -35.02 5.36
C ALA A 63 1.42 -33.74 5.04
N ARG A 64 0.33 -33.50 5.79
CA ARG A 64 -0.55 -32.31 5.70
C ARG A 64 -0.72 -31.56 7.03
N PRO A 65 0.37 -31.14 7.69
CA PRO A 65 0.27 -30.57 9.03
C PRO A 65 -0.38 -29.18 9.03
N VAL A 66 -1.19 -28.91 10.05
CA VAL A 66 -1.83 -27.62 10.27
C VAL A 66 -1.54 -27.10 11.66
N VAL A 67 -1.14 -25.84 11.76
CA VAL A 67 -1.10 -25.10 13.02
C VAL A 67 -2.10 -23.95 12.90
N ALA A 68 -3.06 -23.89 13.81
CA ALA A 68 -4.09 -22.85 13.81
C ALA A 68 -4.06 -22.08 15.13
N VAL A 69 -3.88 -20.77 15.06
CA VAL A 69 -3.80 -19.86 16.20
C VAL A 69 -4.93 -18.83 16.07
N SER A 70 -5.81 -18.80 17.07
CA SER A 70 -6.95 -17.88 17.13
C SER A 70 -6.98 -17.06 18.43
N GLY A 71 -6.10 -17.40 19.37
CA GLY A 71 -5.87 -16.72 20.64
C GLY A 71 -4.61 -17.29 21.31
N GLY A 72 -4.22 -16.73 22.45
CA GLY A 72 -3.00 -17.12 23.16
C GLY A 72 -1.71 -16.68 22.48
N LEU A 73 -0.59 -17.24 22.95
CA LEU A 73 0.76 -16.89 22.52
C LEU A 73 1.53 -18.15 22.09
N VAL A 74 2.06 -18.17 20.87
CA VAL A 74 3.00 -19.20 20.40
C VAL A 74 4.36 -18.55 20.22
N GLN A 75 5.33 -18.94 21.05
CA GLN A 75 6.69 -18.43 21.01
C GLN A 75 7.64 -19.48 20.44
N VAL A 76 8.44 -19.07 19.48
CA VAL A 76 9.52 -19.86 18.91
C VAL A 76 10.86 -19.19 19.26
N GLY A 77 11.62 -19.80 20.16
CA GLY A 77 12.84 -19.21 20.74
C GLY A 77 14.15 -19.64 20.12
N GLY A 78 14.13 -20.59 19.20
CA GLY A 78 15.29 -21.08 18.45
C GLY A 78 15.46 -20.33 17.13
N SER A 79 16.15 -20.97 16.19
CA SER A 79 16.59 -20.28 14.97
C SER A 79 15.49 -20.11 13.91
N TYR A 80 14.41 -20.89 13.95
CA TYR A 80 13.35 -20.79 12.93
C TYR A 80 12.02 -21.41 13.35
N LEU A 81 10.96 -20.97 12.66
CA LEU A 81 9.71 -21.71 12.44
C LEU A 81 9.70 -22.12 10.96
N SER A 82 9.49 -23.40 10.64
CA SER A 82 9.37 -23.88 9.25
C SER A 82 7.96 -24.36 8.93
N VAL A 83 7.43 -23.91 7.79
CA VAL A 83 6.14 -24.31 7.22
C VAL A 83 6.40 -25.01 5.89
N GLY A 84 6.30 -26.34 5.86
CA GLY A 84 6.55 -27.14 4.65
C GLY A 84 8.02 -27.54 4.56
N GLU A 85 8.53 -28.16 5.63
CA GLU A 85 9.95 -28.29 5.86
C GLU A 85 10.66 -29.24 4.89
N SER A 86 10.04 -30.36 4.54
CA SER A 86 10.63 -31.41 3.70
C SER A 86 9.83 -31.66 2.42
N PRO A 87 10.47 -32.14 1.33
CA PRO A 87 9.78 -32.48 0.09
C PRO A 87 8.59 -33.42 0.29
N GLY A 88 7.46 -33.11 -0.35
CA GLY A 88 6.21 -33.85 -0.21
C GLY A 88 5.31 -33.42 0.96
N ALA A 89 5.81 -32.59 1.88
CA ALA A 89 4.95 -31.90 2.86
C ALA A 89 4.10 -30.83 2.17
N GLN A 90 2.85 -30.68 2.61
CA GLN A 90 2.04 -29.48 2.35
C GLN A 90 1.53 -28.97 3.69
N ALA A 91 2.15 -27.90 4.21
CA ALA A 91 1.91 -27.41 5.57
C ALA A 91 1.16 -26.09 5.56
N THR A 92 0.31 -25.88 6.57
CA THR A 92 -0.48 -24.64 6.68
C THR A 92 -0.41 -24.04 8.09
N LEU A 93 0.07 -22.80 8.19
CA LEU A 93 -0.01 -21.98 9.41
C LEU A 93 -1.12 -20.95 9.24
N LEU A 94 -2.08 -20.99 10.15
CA LEU A 94 -3.27 -20.15 10.16
C LEU A 94 -3.26 -19.28 11.42
N ILE A 95 -3.34 -17.96 11.28
CA ILE A 95 -3.34 -17.03 12.41
C ILE A 95 -4.49 -16.04 12.24
N SER A 96 -5.58 -16.27 12.98
CA SER A 96 -6.79 -15.44 12.96
C SER A 96 -6.93 -14.49 14.15
N GLY A 97 -6.11 -14.72 15.17
CA GLY A 97 -6.07 -14.03 16.45
C GLY A 97 -4.89 -14.53 17.29
N GLY A 98 -4.66 -13.93 18.45
CA GLY A 98 -3.49 -14.23 19.28
C GLY A 98 -2.17 -13.79 18.63
N THR A 99 -1.06 -14.29 19.16
CA THR A 99 0.29 -13.91 18.71
C THR A 99 1.15 -15.13 18.43
N VAL A 100 1.79 -15.15 17.26
CA VAL A 100 2.91 -16.03 16.96
C VAL A 100 4.18 -15.18 16.91
N THR A 101 5.20 -15.53 17.68
CA THR A 101 6.46 -14.78 17.70
C THR A 101 7.66 -15.69 17.53
N ILE A 102 8.56 -15.30 16.62
CA ILE A 102 9.87 -15.91 16.42
C ILE A 102 10.88 -14.89 16.94
N TRP A 103 11.17 -14.99 18.23
CA TRP A 103 11.60 -13.84 19.01
C TRP A 103 13.12 -13.68 19.14
N ARG A 104 13.90 -14.74 18.87
CA ARG A 104 15.36 -14.70 19.01
C ARG A 104 15.98 -13.84 17.91
N ALA A 105 16.96 -13.00 18.25
CA ALA A 105 17.64 -12.16 17.26
C ALA A 105 18.14 -12.99 16.06
N GLY A 106 17.75 -12.59 14.85
CA GLY A 106 18.11 -13.26 13.60
C GLY A 106 17.33 -14.55 13.29
N SER A 107 16.36 -14.96 14.10
CA SER A 107 15.53 -16.14 13.80
C SER A 107 14.51 -15.86 12.70
N THR A 108 14.26 -16.84 11.81
CA THR A 108 13.46 -16.62 10.60
C THR A 108 12.17 -17.44 10.56
N LEU A 109 11.17 -16.92 9.85
CA LEU A 109 10.07 -17.75 9.34
C LEU A 109 10.50 -18.31 7.99
N ARG A 110 10.48 -19.64 7.83
CA ARG A 110 10.84 -20.32 6.59
C ARG A 110 9.61 -21.00 6.00
N ILE A 111 9.22 -20.61 4.80
CA ILE A 111 8.10 -21.23 4.08
C ILE A 111 8.69 -22.04 2.93
N GLY A 112 8.38 -23.33 2.89
CA GLY A 112 8.81 -24.24 1.85
C GLY A 112 10.27 -24.73 1.99
N GLY A 113 10.72 -25.04 3.20
CA GLY A 113 12.01 -25.73 3.40
C GLY A 113 12.70 -25.44 4.74
N TRP A 114 13.84 -26.13 4.97
CA TRP A 114 14.73 -25.89 6.11
C TRP A 114 16.17 -25.50 5.76
N ALA A 115 16.64 -25.85 4.55
CA ALA A 115 17.98 -25.56 4.06
C ALA A 115 17.91 -24.89 2.68
N THR A 116 18.60 -23.76 2.50
CA THR A 116 18.73 -23.09 1.20
C THR A 116 19.45 -24.03 0.23
N GLY A 117 18.92 -24.16 -1.00
CA GLY A 117 19.47 -25.09 -1.99
C GLY A 117 19.11 -26.57 -1.78
N GLY A 118 18.53 -26.95 -0.63
CA GLY A 118 17.90 -28.26 -0.45
C GLY A 118 16.47 -28.25 -0.98
N ALA A 119 15.95 -29.39 -1.42
CA ALA A 119 14.55 -29.50 -1.81
C ALA A 119 13.63 -29.24 -0.59
N GLY A 120 12.59 -28.44 -0.78
CA GLY A 120 11.60 -28.10 0.25
C GLY A 120 10.22 -28.71 -0.01
N GLY A 121 9.33 -28.62 0.98
CA GLY A 121 7.91 -28.91 0.80
C GLY A 121 7.14 -27.66 0.36
N ASN A 122 5.81 -27.78 0.32
CA ASN A 122 4.92 -26.64 0.08
C ASN A 122 4.43 -26.08 1.41
N GLY A 123 4.33 -24.75 1.49
CA GLY A 123 3.93 -24.06 2.71
C GLY A 123 3.01 -22.89 2.43
N THR A 124 1.93 -22.80 3.23
CA THR A 124 1.01 -21.65 3.20
C THR A 124 0.94 -21.05 4.59
N VAL A 125 1.17 -19.75 4.69
CA VAL A 125 0.92 -18.96 5.90
C VAL A 125 -0.20 -17.98 5.60
N ARG A 126 -1.23 -17.94 6.44
CA ARG A 126 -2.35 -17.01 6.29
C ARG A 126 -2.62 -16.29 7.59
N LEU A 127 -2.55 -14.97 7.54
CA LEU A 127 -2.88 -14.05 8.63
C LEU A 127 -4.21 -13.35 8.32
N TRP A 128 -5.13 -13.29 9.27
CA TRP A 128 -6.36 -12.53 9.15
C TRP A 128 -6.91 -12.13 10.52
N GLY A 129 -8.01 -11.37 10.53
CA GLY A 129 -8.65 -10.95 11.77
C GLY A 129 -7.71 -10.11 12.64
N GLY A 130 -7.60 -10.45 13.93
CA GLY A 130 -6.72 -9.78 14.88
C GLY A 130 -5.39 -10.48 15.13
N GLY A 131 -4.99 -11.39 14.23
CA GLY A 131 -3.75 -12.16 14.37
C GLY A 131 -2.49 -11.31 14.32
N VAL A 132 -1.50 -11.66 15.14
CA VAL A 132 -0.18 -11.02 15.15
C VAL A 132 0.91 -12.04 14.86
N LEU A 133 1.80 -11.72 13.93
CA LEU A 133 3.01 -12.49 13.63
C LEU A 133 4.24 -11.60 13.75
N GLU A 134 5.08 -11.82 14.76
CA GLU A 134 6.30 -11.04 14.99
C GLU A 134 7.55 -11.89 14.74
N ILE A 135 8.37 -11.50 13.77
CA ILE A 135 9.58 -12.19 13.37
C ILE A 135 10.77 -11.26 13.59
N ASN A 136 11.70 -11.64 14.46
CA ASN A 136 12.89 -10.83 14.74
C ASN A 136 13.89 -10.84 13.56
N GLY A 137 13.90 -11.91 12.77
CA GLY A 137 14.64 -12.01 11.50
C GLY A 137 13.76 -11.85 10.27
N ASN A 138 14.13 -12.55 9.21
CA ASN A 138 13.45 -12.47 7.92
C ASN A 138 12.19 -13.35 7.88
N LEU A 139 11.21 -12.90 7.09
CA LEU A 139 10.19 -13.74 6.50
C LEU A 139 10.73 -14.26 5.17
N GLU A 140 10.95 -15.56 5.07
CA GLU A 140 11.63 -16.20 3.94
C GLU A 140 10.65 -17.10 3.17
N VAL A 141 10.35 -16.73 1.92
CA VAL A 141 9.35 -17.37 1.07
C VAL A 141 10.04 -18.26 0.02
N GLY A 142 9.66 -19.53 -0.01
CA GLY A 142 10.26 -20.54 -0.88
C GLY A 142 11.70 -20.82 -0.51
N TYR A 143 11.92 -21.25 0.73
CA TYR A 143 13.25 -21.41 1.31
C TYR A 143 14.08 -22.49 0.58
N GLY A 144 13.48 -23.65 0.32
CA GLY A 144 14.08 -24.77 -0.39
C GLY A 144 13.80 -24.75 -1.90
N GLN A 145 14.61 -25.45 -2.68
CA GLN A 145 14.38 -25.72 -4.10
C GLN A 145 13.04 -26.45 -4.30
N THR A 146 12.43 -26.27 -5.48
CA THR A 146 11.16 -26.90 -5.91
C THR A 146 9.97 -26.67 -4.99
N SER A 147 10.09 -25.80 -3.98
CA SER A 147 9.01 -25.49 -3.06
C SER A 147 8.03 -24.50 -3.68
N GLU A 148 6.76 -24.66 -3.31
CA GLU A 148 5.73 -23.64 -3.53
C GLU A 148 5.33 -23.05 -2.18
N ALA A 149 5.58 -21.75 -2.04
CA ALA A 149 5.42 -21.03 -0.80
C ALA A 149 4.54 -19.80 -0.98
N GLU A 150 3.59 -19.67 -0.07
CA GLU A 150 2.57 -18.64 -0.10
C GLU A 150 2.44 -17.96 1.27
N PHE A 151 2.42 -16.63 1.28
CA PHE A 151 2.09 -15.83 2.45
C PHE A 151 0.91 -14.90 2.14
N HIS A 152 -0.18 -15.04 2.88
CA HIS A 152 -1.40 -14.26 2.72
C HIS A 152 -1.62 -13.34 3.93
N LEU A 153 -1.61 -12.03 3.70
CA LEU A 153 -1.85 -10.99 4.69
C LEU A 153 -3.26 -10.40 4.51
N ASP A 154 -4.27 -11.18 4.90
CA ASP A 154 -5.70 -10.87 4.75
C ASP A 154 -6.28 -10.06 5.93
N GLY A 155 -5.41 -9.48 6.75
CA GLY A 155 -5.74 -8.81 8.00
C GLY A 155 -4.66 -9.04 9.05
N GLY A 156 -4.87 -8.55 10.27
CA GLY A 156 -3.89 -8.65 11.34
C GLY A 156 -2.63 -7.80 11.11
N CYS A 157 -1.55 -8.14 11.83
CA CYS A 157 -0.26 -7.45 11.74
C CYS A 157 0.89 -8.45 11.64
N VAL A 158 1.80 -8.23 10.69
CA VAL A 158 3.07 -8.96 10.59
C VAL A 158 4.26 -8.02 10.70
N GLY A 159 5.12 -8.27 11.69
CA GLY A 159 6.41 -7.60 11.86
C GLY A 159 7.55 -8.49 11.39
N ALA A 160 8.42 -8.00 10.52
CA ALA A 160 9.61 -8.73 10.08
C ALA A 160 10.78 -7.80 9.75
N ARG A 161 12.01 -8.35 9.78
CA ARG A 161 13.21 -7.62 9.35
C ARG A 161 13.17 -7.32 7.86
N ALA A 162 12.92 -8.35 7.06
CA ALA A 162 12.87 -8.31 5.60
C ALA A 162 11.91 -9.38 5.09
N VAL A 163 11.44 -9.23 3.85
CA VAL A 163 10.66 -10.26 3.15
C VAL A 163 11.45 -10.72 1.92
N ILE A 164 11.97 -11.95 1.97
CA ILE A 164 12.94 -12.42 0.98
C ILE A 164 12.41 -13.68 0.31
N GLY A 165 12.29 -13.65 -1.01
CA GLY A 165 12.15 -14.85 -1.82
C GLY A 165 13.49 -15.56 -2.03
N LEU A 166 13.50 -16.88 -1.89
CA LEU A 166 14.71 -17.72 -2.02
C LEU A 166 14.59 -18.73 -3.18
N SER A 167 14.99 -19.98 -2.96
CA SER A 167 15.19 -20.99 -4.02
C SER A 167 13.91 -21.64 -4.56
N GLY A 168 12.75 -21.38 -3.97
CA GLY A 168 11.47 -21.96 -4.36
C GLY A 168 11.03 -21.57 -5.78
N THR A 169 10.26 -22.45 -6.41
CA THR A 169 9.70 -22.24 -7.75
C THR A 169 8.50 -21.31 -7.74
N HIS A 170 7.75 -21.28 -6.64
CA HIS A 170 6.66 -20.33 -6.41
C HIS A 170 6.86 -19.65 -5.06
N LYS A 171 6.87 -18.32 -5.04
CA LYS A 171 7.20 -17.47 -3.89
C LYS A 171 6.28 -16.27 -3.88
N ALA A 172 5.04 -16.47 -3.47
CA ALA A 172 4.02 -15.44 -3.57
C ALA A 172 3.68 -14.84 -2.21
N PHE A 173 3.47 -13.54 -2.21
CA PHE A 173 3.00 -12.76 -1.08
C PHE A 173 1.75 -11.99 -1.50
N TRP A 174 0.65 -12.11 -0.74
CA TRP A 174 -0.58 -11.37 -0.99
C TRP A 174 -0.80 -10.34 0.10
N PHE A 175 -0.92 -9.09 -0.31
CA PHE A 175 -1.42 -8.00 0.49
C PHE A 175 -2.93 -7.89 0.31
N ASN A 176 -3.68 -8.05 1.39
CA ASN A 176 -5.13 -7.99 1.37
C ASN A 176 -5.68 -7.44 2.69
N GLY A 177 -5.21 -6.26 3.09
CA GLY A 177 -5.78 -5.49 4.20
C GLY A 177 -5.15 -5.70 5.58
N GLY A 178 -4.15 -6.59 5.71
CA GLY A 178 -3.32 -6.65 6.91
C GLY A 178 -2.14 -5.67 6.88
N VAL A 179 -1.60 -5.35 8.06
CA VAL A 179 -0.50 -4.40 8.23
C VAL A 179 0.84 -5.13 8.21
N PHE A 180 1.72 -4.75 7.28
CA PHE A 180 3.13 -5.10 7.34
C PHE A 180 3.90 -3.99 8.07
N GLN A 181 4.63 -4.35 9.12
CA GLN A 181 5.39 -3.43 9.94
C GLN A 181 6.89 -3.82 9.95
N PRO A 182 7.72 -3.30 9.03
CA PRO A 182 9.15 -3.56 9.08
C PRO A 182 9.72 -3.14 10.44
N ASN A 183 10.58 -3.99 11.01
CA ASN A 183 11.09 -3.81 12.38
C ASN A 183 12.60 -3.54 12.45
N THR A 184 13.25 -3.40 11.29
CA THR A 184 14.68 -3.10 11.18
C THR A 184 14.90 -2.16 10.01
N SER A 185 15.67 -1.09 10.22
CA SER A 185 15.95 -0.09 9.20
C SER A 185 16.82 -0.63 8.04
N ASN A 186 16.70 0.00 6.87
CA ASN A 186 17.52 -0.29 5.67
C ASN A 186 17.42 -1.75 5.22
N GLN A 187 16.20 -2.30 5.27
CA GLN A 187 15.90 -3.67 4.83
C GLN A 187 14.97 -3.65 3.61
N THR A 188 14.70 -4.82 3.04
CA THR A 188 14.00 -4.90 1.76
C THR A 188 12.93 -5.98 1.70
N MET A 189 12.00 -5.78 0.77
CA MET A 189 11.19 -6.85 0.17
C MET A 189 11.68 -7.12 -1.26
N SER A 190 12.14 -8.34 -1.53
CA SER A 190 12.73 -8.72 -2.83
C SER A 190 12.74 -10.22 -3.09
N GLY A 191 13.00 -10.61 -4.35
CA GLY A 191 13.24 -12.00 -4.75
C GLY A 191 11.99 -12.89 -4.85
N LEU A 192 10.80 -12.33 -4.67
CA LEU A 192 9.53 -13.04 -4.79
C LEU A 192 9.20 -13.30 -6.26
N THR A 193 8.46 -14.37 -6.54
CA THR A 193 7.90 -14.56 -7.90
C THR A 193 6.75 -13.60 -8.15
N ALA A 194 6.01 -13.24 -7.10
CA ALA A 194 4.99 -12.22 -7.14
C ALA A 194 4.73 -11.64 -5.74
N ALA A 195 4.44 -10.34 -5.69
CA ALA A 195 3.79 -9.70 -4.55
C ALA A 195 2.51 -9.05 -5.06
N TYR A 196 1.35 -9.60 -4.71
CA TYR A 196 0.06 -9.15 -5.21
C TYR A 196 -0.61 -8.18 -4.24
N VAL A 197 -1.25 -7.16 -4.77
CA VAL A 197 -2.15 -6.25 -4.07
C VAL A 197 -3.58 -6.65 -4.44
N SER A 198 -4.34 -7.11 -3.46
CA SER A 198 -5.71 -7.60 -3.64
C SER A 198 -6.74 -6.56 -3.18
N THR A 199 -8.00 -6.98 -3.03
CA THR A 199 -9.17 -6.10 -2.79
C THR A 199 -8.98 -5.11 -1.66
N ASN A 200 -8.37 -5.52 -0.54
CA ASN A 200 -8.21 -4.66 0.63
C ASN A 200 -6.83 -3.97 0.70
N GLY A 201 -6.02 -4.10 -0.35
CA GLY A 201 -4.79 -3.32 -0.52
C GLY A 201 -3.60 -3.76 0.32
N ALA A 202 -2.49 -3.07 0.12
CA ALA A 202 -1.27 -3.18 0.89
C ALA A 202 -1.18 -2.08 1.94
N TRP A 203 -1.00 -2.46 3.20
CA TRP A 203 -0.73 -1.50 4.27
C TRP A 203 0.66 -1.72 4.83
N VAL A 204 1.52 -0.71 4.70
CA VAL A 204 2.88 -0.71 5.24
C VAL A 204 3.03 0.41 6.26
N ASP A 205 3.32 0.04 7.51
CA ASP A 205 3.58 0.96 8.61
C ASP A 205 5.06 0.99 8.98
N THR A 206 5.73 2.10 8.69
CA THR A 206 7.17 2.27 8.96
C THR A 206 7.48 2.80 10.35
N ALA A 207 6.51 2.85 11.29
CA ALA A 207 6.72 3.41 12.62
C ALA A 207 7.89 2.79 13.41
N ARG A 208 8.33 1.57 13.06
CA ARG A 208 9.42 0.84 13.73
C ARG A 208 10.74 0.80 12.96
N ALA A 209 10.77 1.22 11.69
CA ALA A 209 11.94 1.07 10.84
C ALA A 209 11.99 2.12 9.73
N ASP A 210 13.17 2.70 9.53
CA ASP A 210 13.41 3.69 8.49
C ASP A 210 14.11 3.09 7.26
N GLY A 211 13.84 3.67 6.10
CA GLY A 211 14.46 3.28 4.84
C GLY A 211 14.15 1.83 4.46
N PHE A 212 12.91 1.36 4.65
CA PHE A 212 12.54 0.06 4.11
C PHE A 212 12.26 0.17 2.62
N ASP A 213 12.89 -0.70 1.82
CA ASP A 213 12.82 -0.67 0.36
C ASP A 213 12.05 -1.87 -0.20
N ILE A 214 10.89 -1.64 -0.79
CA ILE A 214 10.20 -2.63 -1.61
C ILE A 214 10.78 -2.52 -3.03
N THR A 215 11.76 -3.37 -3.33
CA THR A 215 12.38 -3.49 -4.66
C THR A 215 11.63 -4.48 -5.55
N GLN A 216 10.81 -5.34 -4.95
CA GLN A 216 9.83 -6.18 -5.62
C GLN A 216 8.76 -5.34 -6.32
N ASN A 217 8.35 -5.73 -7.53
CA ASN A 217 7.14 -5.16 -8.14
C ASN A 217 5.89 -5.60 -7.34
N LEU A 218 5.06 -4.64 -6.96
CA LEU A 218 3.71 -4.86 -6.45
C LEU A 218 2.74 -4.95 -7.63
N LEU A 219 2.10 -6.10 -7.76
CA LEU A 219 1.28 -6.47 -8.91
C LEU A 219 -0.20 -6.41 -8.55
N HIS A 220 -1.02 -5.98 -9.50
CA HIS A 220 -2.48 -6.17 -9.42
C HIS A 220 -2.80 -7.67 -9.28
N ASP A 221 -3.71 -8.01 -8.36
CA ASP A 221 -4.18 -9.38 -8.21
C ASP A 221 -4.95 -9.85 -9.47
N PRO A 222 -4.46 -10.88 -10.18
CA PRO A 222 -5.09 -11.33 -11.43
C PRO A 222 -6.52 -11.83 -11.25
N VAL A 223 -6.94 -12.20 -10.03
CA VAL A 223 -8.31 -12.65 -9.75
C VAL A 223 -9.33 -11.51 -9.86
N LEU A 224 -8.89 -10.26 -9.68
CA LEU A 224 -9.77 -9.08 -9.77
C LEU A 224 -10.09 -8.67 -11.22
N GLY A 225 -9.33 -9.17 -12.20
CA GLY A 225 -9.53 -8.86 -13.60
C GLY A 225 -9.35 -7.36 -13.89
N THR A 226 -10.45 -6.66 -14.13
CA THR A 226 -10.45 -5.20 -14.39
C THR A 226 -10.92 -4.38 -13.18
N THR A 227 -11.41 -5.02 -12.13
CA THR A 227 -11.81 -4.32 -10.89
C THR A 227 -10.54 -3.80 -10.21
N PRO A 228 -10.46 -2.52 -9.83
CA PRO A 228 -9.30 -2.01 -9.12
C PRO A 228 -9.01 -2.77 -7.83
N ASP A 229 -7.73 -2.94 -7.49
CA ASP A 229 -7.32 -3.44 -6.18
C ASP A 229 -7.47 -2.37 -5.09
N GLY A 230 -7.15 -2.72 -3.84
CA GLY A 230 -7.23 -1.80 -2.71
C GLY A 230 -6.05 -0.82 -2.61
N GLY A 231 -5.08 -0.88 -3.52
CA GLY A 231 -3.97 0.06 -3.59
C GLY A 231 -2.98 -0.03 -2.43
N LEU A 232 -2.41 1.11 -2.03
CA LEU A 232 -1.32 1.19 -1.07
C LEU A 232 -1.58 2.25 0.01
N VAL A 233 -1.51 1.85 1.27
CA VAL A 233 -1.48 2.75 2.42
C VAL A 233 -0.07 2.75 3.03
N LYS A 234 0.56 3.92 3.02
CA LYS A 234 1.80 4.21 3.74
C LYS A 234 1.48 4.93 5.06
N ALA A 235 1.81 4.27 6.17
CA ALA A 235 1.72 4.82 7.53
C ALA A 235 3.10 4.84 8.22
N GLY A 236 3.16 5.41 9.42
CA GLY A 236 4.41 5.57 10.18
C GLY A 236 5.25 6.76 9.70
N THR A 237 6.01 7.35 10.60
CA THR A 237 6.74 8.61 10.34
C THR A 237 8.00 8.46 9.49
N HIS A 238 8.48 7.23 9.30
CA HIS A 238 9.71 6.95 8.58
C HIS A 238 9.49 6.70 7.08
N THR A 239 10.57 6.57 6.33
CA THR A 239 10.56 6.42 4.87
C THR A 239 10.21 5.00 4.43
N LEU A 240 9.35 4.89 3.41
CA LEU A 240 9.17 3.69 2.58
C LEU A 240 9.59 4.03 1.15
N SER A 241 10.44 3.21 0.54
CA SER A 241 10.73 3.31 -0.90
C SER A 241 10.11 2.14 -1.66
N LEU A 242 9.21 2.43 -2.60
CA LEU A 242 8.69 1.47 -3.58
C LEU A 242 9.41 1.68 -4.92
N THR A 243 10.45 0.90 -5.16
CA THR A 243 11.39 1.11 -6.28
C THR A 243 11.23 0.09 -7.41
N GLY A 244 10.33 -0.88 -7.28
CA GLY A 244 9.93 -1.78 -8.37
C GLY A 244 9.64 -0.99 -9.66
N MET A 245 10.19 -1.45 -10.78
CA MET A 245 10.12 -0.73 -12.06
C MET A 245 8.87 -1.05 -12.88
N ALA A 246 8.12 -2.08 -12.50
CA ALA A 246 6.91 -2.52 -13.20
C ALA A 246 5.82 -2.91 -12.21
N ASN A 247 5.56 -2.01 -11.24
CA ASN A 247 4.35 -2.10 -10.43
C ASN A 247 3.12 -2.08 -11.34
N SER A 248 2.06 -2.80 -10.97
CA SER A 248 0.81 -2.82 -11.74
C SER A 248 -0.45 -2.65 -10.89
N PHE A 249 -0.31 -2.53 -9.57
CA PHE A 249 -1.45 -2.23 -8.71
C PHE A 249 -2.12 -0.92 -9.12
N ASN A 250 -3.44 -0.86 -9.04
CA ASN A 250 -4.26 0.19 -9.65
C ASN A 250 -5.30 0.82 -8.70
N GLY A 251 -5.32 0.42 -7.43
CA GLY A 251 -6.11 1.07 -6.39
C GLY A 251 -5.50 2.38 -5.88
N PRO A 252 -6.19 3.08 -4.96
CA PRO A 252 -5.74 4.37 -4.42
C PRO A 252 -4.43 4.26 -3.61
N VAL A 253 -3.66 5.35 -3.58
CA VAL A 253 -2.44 5.47 -2.78
C VAL A 253 -2.64 6.53 -1.72
N GLU A 254 -2.46 6.15 -0.46
CA GLU A 254 -2.56 7.06 0.68
C GLU A 254 -1.22 7.16 1.43
N VAL A 255 -0.66 8.37 1.49
CA VAL A 255 0.49 8.69 2.33
C VAL A 255 -0.01 9.41 3.59
N ARG A 256 -0.22 8.64 4.65
CA ARG A 256 -0.79 9.16 5.91
C ARG A 256 0.24 9.79 6.83
N ALA A 257 1.50 9.36 6.73
CA ALA A 257 2.62 9.89 7.51
C ALA A 257 3.96 9.55 6.87
N GLY A 258 4.98 10.35 7.20
CA GLY A 258 6.35 10.15 6.74
C GLY A 258 6.52 10.37 5.23
N LEU A 259 7.53 9.71 4.66
CA LEU A 259 7.88 9.83 3.25
C LEU A 259 7.55 8.52 2.50
N LEU A 260 6.80 8.63 1.40
CA LEU A 260 6.70 7.60 0.37
C LEU A 260 7.53 8.01 -0.84
N ARG A 261 8.56 7.23 -1.19
CA ARG A 261 9.30 7.38 -2.44
C ARG A 261 8.85 6.28 -3.39
N ALA A 262 8.15 6.58 -4.48
CA ALA A 262 7.51 5.50 -5.23
C ALA A 262 7.44 5.70 -6.74
N ARG A 263 7.62 4.58 -7.46
CA ARG A 263 7.14 4.40 -8.84
C ARG A 263 5.74 3.79 -8.77
N LEU A 264 4.70 4.54 -9.12
CA LEU A 264 3.34 4.01 -9.10
C LEU A 264 3.07 3.14 -10.33
N GLY A 265 2.23 2.11 -10.16
CA GLY A 265 2.01 1.08 -11.18
C GLY A 265 0.96 1.42 -12.24
N GLY A 266 0.19 2.49 -12.03
CA GLY A 266 -0.85 2.94 -12.94
C GLY A 266 -1.27 4.38 -12.63
N THR A 267 -2.44 4.78 -13.14
CA THR A 267 -3.10 6.04 -12.78
C THR A 267 -3.87 5.83 -11.48
N ASN A 268 -3.14 5.83 -10.36
CA ASN A 268 -3.73 5.71 -9.03
C ASN A 268 -4.25 7.08 -8.58
N ASP A 269 -5.35 7.12 -7.82
CA ASP A 269 -5.65 8.30 -7.01
C ASP A 269 -4.60 8.42 -5.90
N LEU A 270 -4.20 9.65 -5.58
CA LEU A 270 -3.13 9.91 -4.61
C LEU A 270 -3.62 10.86 -3.52
N ALA A 271 -3.56 10.43 -2.27
CA ALA A 271 -3.79 11.25 -1.10
C ALA A 271 -2.49 11.44 -0.32
N VAL A 272 -2.09 12.69 -0.05
CA VAL A 272 -0.91 12.99 0.78
C VAL A 272 -1.33 13.89 1.94
N ALA A 273 -1.32 13.34 3.15
CA ALA A 273 -1.77 14.04 4.35
C ALA A 273 -0.81 15.15 4.79
N ALA A 274 -1.32 16.11 5.57
CA ALA A 274 -0.53 17.15 6.23
C ALA A 274 0.71 16.57 6.92
N GLY A 275 1.89 17.15 6.64
CA GLY A 275 3.16 16.72 7.22
C GLY A 275 3.72 15.41 6.65
N ALA A 276 3.02 14.76 5.71
CA ALA A 276 3.53 13.66 4.92
C ALA A 276 4.11 14.15 3.59
N ALA A 277 4.91 13.30 2.94
CA ALA A 277 5.53 13.62 1.67
C ALA A 277 5.52 12.46 0.67
N PHE A 278 5.44 12.80 -0.61
CA PHE A 278 5.60 11.91 -1.74
C PHE A 278 6.81 12.34 -2.58
N ASP A 279 7.63 11.37 -2.97
CA ASP A 279 8.80 11.54 -3.85
C ASP A 279 8.60 10.64 -5.08
N ALA A 280 8.52 11.27 -6.26
CA ALA A 280 8.26 10.60 -7.54
C ALA A 280 9.53 9.97 -8.17
N LEU A 281 10.63 9.88 -7.42
CA LEU A 281 11.89 9.23 -7.80
C LEU A 281 12.56 9.80 -9.06
N GLY A 282 12.35 11.08 -9.34
CA GLY A 282 12.84 11.80 -10.50
C GLY A 282 11.99 11.61 -11.77
N GLU A 283 10.90 10.84 -11.68
CA GLU A 283 10.10 10.42 -12.83
C GLU A 283 8.83 11.26 -12.99
N ARG A 284 8.14 11.08 -14.14
CA ARG A 284 6.75 11.53 -14.28
C ARG A 284 5.81 10.50 -13.67
N CYS A 285 5.06 10.89 -12.66
CA CYS A 285 4.04 10.08 -12.00
C CYS A 285 2.65 10.59 -12.38
N THR A 286 1.87 9.78 -13.11
CA THR A 286 0.50 10.16 -13.51
C THR A 286 -0.50 9.62 -12.51
N VAL A 287 -1.35 10.50 -11.99
CA VAL A 287 -2.36 10.18 -10.96
C VAL A 287 -3.76 10.55 -11.47
N GLY A 288 -4.76 9.90 -10.89
CA GLY A 288 -6.17 10.23 -11.10
C GLY A 288 -6.50 11.53 -10.37
N ASP A 289 -7.20 11.39 -9.26
CA ASP A 289 -7.37 12.48 -8.30
C ASP A 289 -6.11 12.64 -7.43
N LEU A 290 -5.82 13.88 -7.04
CA LEU A 290 -4.76 14.23 -6.10
C LEU A 290 -5.37 15.07 -4.98
N ILE A 291 -5.32 14.53 -3.76
CA ILE A 291 -5.97 15.15 -2.61
C ILE A 291 -4.99 15.34 -1.44
N GLY A 292 -5.22 16.37 -0.63
CA GLY A 292 -4.47 16.64 0.61
C GLY A 292 -3.53 17.83 0.51
N ASP A 293 -2.87 18.14 1.62
CA ASP A 293 -2.02 19.31 1.82
C ASP A 293 -0.55 18.94 2.12
N GLY A 294 -0.16 17.70 1.80
CA GLY A 294 1.22 17.24 1.88
C GLY A 294 2.15 17.80 0.80
N VAL A 295 3.42 17.34 0.83
CA VAL A 295 4.46 17.82 -0.09
C VAL A 295 4.79 16.75 -1.13
N LEU A 296 4.81 17.11 -2.41
CA LEU A 296 5.16 16.24 -3.53
C LEU A 296 6.44 16.73 -4.21
N THR A 297 7.45 15.86 -4.36
CA THR A 297 8.80 16.24 -4.77
C THR A 297 9.45 15.26 -5.74
N ASN A 298 10.62 15.65 -6.24
CA ASN A 298 11.57 14.86 -7.02
C ASN A 298 10.89 14.11 -8.17
N GLY A 299 10.46 14.87 -9.17
CA GLY A 299 9.78 14.36 -10.36
C GLY A 299 8.65 15.30 -10.78
N THR A 300 7.80 14.83 -11.69
CA THR A 300 6.60 15.55 -12.15
C THR A 300 5.36 14.78 -11.77
N VAL A 301 4.46 15.40 -11.01
CA VAL A 301 3.14 14.84 -10.74
C VAL A 301 2.18 15.31 -11.81
N ALA A 302 1.59 14.37 -12.54
CA ALA A 302 0.68 14.63 -13.64
C ALA A 302 -0.74 14.24 -13.25
N VAL A 303 -1.63 15.22 -13.04
CA VAL A 303 -3.00 14.99 -12.57
C VAL A 303 -3.94 14.88 -13.76
N THR A 304 -4.78 13.85 -13.77
CA THR A 304 -5.79 13.62 -14.82
C THR A 304 -7.22 13.86 -14.33
N GLY A 305 -7.47 13.70 -13.03
CA GLY A 305 -8.74 13.96 -12.38
C GLY A 305 -8.75 15.30 -11.64
N THR A 306 -9.21 15.28 -10.40
CA THR A 306 -9.37 16.44 -9.53
C THR A 306 -8.14 16.62 -8.64
N LEU A 307 -7.57 17.81 -8.63
CA LEU A 307 -6.60 18.27 -7.66
C LEU A 307 -7.32 19.09 -6.57
N ASP A 308 -7.43 18.51 -5.38
CA ASP A 308 -8.18 19.07 -4.23
C ASP A 308 -7.30 19.18 -2.97
N PRO A 309 -6.70 20.36 -2.70
CA PRO A 309 -5.93 20.60 -1.50
C PRO A 309 -6.73 20.49 -0.19
N GLY A 310 -8.04 20.78 -0.20
CA GLY A 310 -8.86 21.04 0.97
C GLY A 310 -9.74 19.88 1.45
N THR A 311 -9.39 18.65 1.09
CA THR A 311 -10.08 17.37 1.36
C THR A 311 -11.13 17.36 2.49
N ASN A 312 -12.22 16.60 2.28
CA ASN A 312 -13.27 16.37 3.30
C ASN A 312 -13.99 17.64 3.80
N GLY A 313 -14.07 18.66 2.96
CA GLY A 313 -14.77 19.91 3.30
C GLY A 313 -14.01 20.74 4.34
N ALA A 314 -12.67 20.71 4.31
CA ALA A 314 -11.89 21.65 5.08
C ALA A 314 -12.26 23.11 4.69
N PRO A 315 -12.09 24.08 5.61
CA PRO A 315 -12.27 25.47 5.26
C PRO A 315 -11.37 25.87 4.10
N ALA A 316 -11.88 26.72 3.21
CA ALA A 316 -11.10 27.22 2.09
C ALA A 316 -9.80 27.89 2.54
N GLY A 317 -8.75 27.75 1.73
CA GLY A 317 -7.39 28.20 2.00
C GLY A 317 -6.37 27.08 2.15
N ALA A 318 -6.76 25.83 1.90
CA ALA A 318 -5.83 24.71 1.87
C ALA A 318 -4.85 24.86 0.71
N THR A 319 -3.62 24.40 0.90
CA THR A 319 -2.58 24.49 -0.12
C THR A 319 -1.78 23.21 -0.18
N ILE A 320 -1.71 22.62 -1.36
CA ILE A 320 -0.82 21.50 -1.65
C ILE A 320 0.48 22.02 -2.29
N THR A 321 1.62 21.46 -1.87
CA THR A 321 2.92 21.87 -2.41
C THR A 321 3.46 20.77 -3.33
N VAL A 322 3.72 21.12 -4.58
CA VAL A 322 4.23 20.20 -5.61
C VAL A 322 5.50 20.78 -6.21
N GLN A 323 6.55 19.98 -6.42
CA GLN A 323 7.75 20.49 -7.09
C GLN A 323 7.49 20.77 -8.56
N ASN A 324 7.09 19.78 -9.34
CA ASN A 324 6.68 19.99 -10.73
C ASN A 324 5.29 19.37 -10.93
N LEU A 325 4.38 20.16 -11.48
CA LEU A 325 2.98 19.79 -11.69
C LEU A 325 2.66 19.86 -13.17
N ALA A 326 2.05 18.80 -13.68
CA ALA A 326 1.41 18.77 -14.99
C ALA A 326 -0.10 18.57 -14.80
N LEU A 327 -0.88 19.48 -15.37
CA LEU A 327 -2.33 19.39 -15.43
C LEU A 327 -2.69 18.85 -16.81
N ASN A 328 -3.07 17.57 -16.87
CA ASN A 328 -3.46 16.93 -18.12
C ASN A 328 -4.78 17.54 -18.64
N ALA A 329 -5.07 17.35 -19.93
CA ALA A 329 -6.35 17.73 -20.49
C ALA A 329 -7.51 17.05 -19.72
N GLY A 330 -8.50 17.84 -19.32
CA GLY A 330 -9.64 17.42 -18.53
C GLY A 330 -9.45 17.52 -17.00
N ALA A 331 -8.23 17.80 -16.52
CA ALA A 331 -7.99 17.95 -15.08
C ALA A 331 -8.82 19.09 -14.47
N THR A 332 -9.22 18.91 -13.21
CA THR A 332 -9.98 19.89 -12.44
C THR A 332 -9.16 20.38 -11.26
N LEU A 333 -9.01 21.69 -11.10
CA LEU A 333 -8.49 22.30 -9.89
C LEU A 333 -9.67 22.66 -8.99
N ALA A 334 -9.78 22.01 -7.83
CA ALA A 334 -10.76 22.41 -6.83
C ALA A 334 -10.27 23.68 -6.12
N CYS A 335 -11.10 24.69 -6.18
CA CYS A 335 -10.85 26.05 -5.72
C CYS A 335 -12.03 26.55 -4.87
N PRO A 336 -12.50 25.81 -3.84
CA PRO A 336 -13.44 26.37 -2.89
C PRO A 336 -12.82 27.60 -2.22
N TRP A 337 -13.67 28.57 -1.92
CA TRP A 337 -13.22 29.88 -1.46
C TRP A 337 -14.11 30.45 -0.35
N THR A 338 -13.58 31.41 0.39
CA THR A 338 -14.33 32.23 1.36
C THR A 338 -13.87 33.68 1.26
N THR A 339 -14.66 34.61 1.79
CA THR A 339 -14.26 36.01 1.96
C THR A 339 -14.21 36.38 3.43
N ASN A 340 -13.21 37.18 3.80
CA ASN A 340 -13.16 37.78 5.12
C ASN A 340 -14.02 39.05 5.21
N ALA A 341 -14.06 39.68 6.39
CA ALA A 341 -14.86 40.89 6.63
C ALA A 341 -14.45 42.11 5.78
N LEU A 342 -13.25 42.09 5.19
CA LEU A 342 -12.74 43.13 4.29
C LEU A 342 -13.01 42.81 2.81
N GLY A 343 -13.63 41.66 2.52
CA GLY A 343 -13.90 41.19 1.16
C GLY A 343 -12.70 40.51 0.48
N GLU A 344 -11.62 40.21 1.20
CA GLU A 344 -10.47 39.49 0.65
C GLU A 344 -10.83 38.02 0.44
N VAL A 345 -10.53 37.50 -0.75
CA VAL A 345 -10.82 36.12 -1.14
C VAL A 345 -9.69 35.20 -0.68
N THR A 346 -10.03 34.17 0.08
CA THR A 346 -9.15 33.03 0.38
C THR A 346 -9.69 31.82 -0.36
N CYS A 347 -8.84 31.17 -1.14
CA CYS A 347 -9.18 30.04 -1.99
C CYS A 347 -8.21 28.90 -1.73
N ASP A 348 -8.65 27.67 -1.90
CA ASP A 348 -7.71 26.56 -2.04
C ASP A 348 -6.84 26.79 -3.26
N SER A 349 -5.56 26.49 -3.12
CA SER A 349 -4.56 26.79 -4.14
C SER A 349 -3.47 25.75 -4.21
N VAL A 350 -2.67 25.81 -5.27
CA VAL A 350 -1.53 24.93 -5.46
C VAL A 350 -0.24 25.74 -5.47
N THR A 351 0.74 25.35 -4.68
CA THR A 351 2.08 25.93 -4.73
C THR A 351 3.00 25.02 -5.52
N VAL A 352 3.47 25.48 -6.69
CA VAL A 352 4.40 24.75 -7.54
C VAL A 352 5.80 25.34 -7.41
N THR A 353 6.73 24.67 -6.73
CA THR A 353 8.06 25.27 -6.48
C THR A 353 8.97 25.29 -7.71
N GLY A 354 8.72 24.39 -8.66
CA GLY A 354 9.36 24.30 -9.98
C GLY A 354 8.39 24.63 -11.10
N THR A 355 8.20 23.71 -12.04
CA THR A 355 7.42 23.97 -13.26
C THR A 355 5.96 23.57 -13.13
N LEU A 356 5.04 24.50 -13.41
CA LEU A 356 3.62 24.26 -13.66
C LEU A 356 3.36 24.13 -15.16
N THR A 357 2.83 23.00 -15.60
CA THR A 357 2.51 22.74 -17.02
C THR A 357 1.02 22.52 -17.21
N ALA A 358 0.36 23.35 -18.02
CA ALA A 358 -1.01 23.10 -18.50
C ALA A 358 -0.93 22.42 -19.87
N GLU A 359 -1.22 21.12 -19.91
CA GLU A 359 -1.03 20.28 -21.11
C GLU A 359 -2.27 20.25 -22.04
N GLY A 360 -3.38 20.85 -21.61
CA GLY A 360 -4.60 20.97 -22.38
C GLY A 360 -5.68 21.73 -21.61
N PRO A 361 -6.91 21.85 -22.16
CA PRO A 361 -8.03 22.51 -21.47
C PRO A 361 -8.45 21.72 -20.23
N GLY A 362 -8.89 22.43 -19.18
CA GLY A 362 -9.35 21.84 -17.92
C GLY A 362 -10.37 22.73 -17.21
N PHE A 363 -10.55 22.52 -15.91
CA PHE A 363 -11.58 23.19 -15.12
C PHE A 363 -11.04 23.79 -13.82
N PHE A 364 -11.60 24.92 -13.41
CA PHE A 364 -11.51 25.44 -12.04
C PHE A 364 -12.88 25.27 -11.39
N ASP A 365 -12.99 24.44 -10.36
CA ASP A 365 -14.25 24.20 -9.65
C ASP A 365 -14.32 25.06 -8.39
N LEU A 366 -15.29 25.98 -8.32
CA LEU A 366 -15.44 26.90 -7.20
C LEU A 366 -16.35 26.36 -6.08
N GLY A 367 -16.93 25.17 -6.26
CA GLY A 367 -17.76 24.50 -5.26
C GLY A 367 -19.04 25.26 -4.88
N ARG A 368 -19.54 26.15 -5.74
CA ARG A 368 -20.74 26.97 -5.48
C ARG A 368 -22.00 26.38 -6.11
N THR A 369 -23.12 26.69 -5.47
CA THR A 369 -24.47 26.32 -5.90
C THR A 369 -25.31 27.55 -6.20
N GLU A 370 -26.48 27.38 -6.83
CA GLU A 370 -27.39 28.49 -7.15
C GLU A 370 -27.90 29.25 -5.91
N GLN A 371 -27.88 28.63 -4.74
CA GLN A 371 -28.23 29.28 -3.48
C GLN A 371 -27.13 30.23 -2.97
N ALA A 372 -25.88 30.03 -3.42
CA ALA A 372 -24.72 30.80 -3.00
C ALA A 372 -23.75 31.03 -4.17
N PRO A 373 -24.18 31.73 -5.23
CA PRO A 373 -23.38 31.96 -6.43
C PRO A 373 -22.17 32.85 -6.13
N ILE A 374 -21.16 32.77 -7.00
CA ILE A 374 -20.07 33.74 -7.00
C ILE A 374 -20.58 35.16 -7.35
N PRO A 375 -19.94 36.22 -6.83
CA PRO A 375 -20.10 37.55 -7.40
C PRO A 375 -19.50 37.59 -8.83
N VAL A 376 -19.89 38.55 -9.66
CA VAL A 376 -19.27 38.77 -10.98
C VAL A 376 -19.03 40.28 -11.15
N PRO A 377 -17.80 40.73 -11.41
CA PRO A 377 -16.59 39.94 -11.63
C PRO A 377 -16.08 39.23 -10.36
N PHE A 378 -15.40 38.10 -10.53
CA PHE A 378 -14.73 37.37 -9.45
C PHE A 378 -13.33 36.99 -9.86
N THR A 379 -12.36 37.29 -9.00
CA THR A 379 -10.94 37.05 -9.23
C THR A 379 -10.35 36.32 -8.04
N PHE A 380 -9.53 35.30 -8.31
CA PHE A 380 -8.80 34.55 -7.29
C PHE A 380 -7.47 34.04 -7.83
N THR A 381 -6.58 33.65 -6.93
CA THR A 381 -5.32 32.98 -7.25
C THR A 381 -5.51 31.48 -7.15
N ALA A 382 -5.33 30.76 -8.26
CA ALA A 382 -5.48 29.31 -8.29
C ALA A 382 -4.16 28.57 -7.99
N ALA A 383 -3.03 29.16 -8.38
CA ALA A 383 -1.72 28.58 -8.15
C ALA A 383 -0.61 29.62 -8.10
N THR A 384 0.50 29.25 -7.46
CA THR A 384 1.80 29.91 -7.62
C THR A 384 2.79 28.94 -8.26
N TYR A 385 3.77 29.45 -9.00
CA TYR A 385 4.75 28.63 -9.71
C TYR A 385 6.14 29.27 -9.80
N GLY A 386 7.19 28.46 -9.86
CA GLY A 386 8.55 28.91 -10.15
C GLY A 386 8.80 29.15 -11.65
N ALA A 387 8.29 28.27 -12.49
CA ALA A 387 8.26 28.41 -13.95
C ALA A 387 6.94 27.87 -14.52
N SER A 388 6.55 28.33 -15.70
CA SER A 388 5.34 27.84 -16.39
C SER A 388 5.67 27.30 -17.77
N ALA A 389 4.95 26.25 -18.17
CA ALA A 389 4.95 25.70 -19.52
C ALA A 389 3.51 25.41 -19.99
N GLY A 390 3.31 25.31 -21.30
CA GLY A 390 1.98 25.10 -21.86
C GLY A 390 1.08 26.34 -21.80
N SER A 391 -0.24 26.14 -21.78
CA SER A 391 -1.22 27.24 -21.80
C SER A 391 -2.53 26.84 -21.14
N PHE A 392 -3.11 27.76 -20.36
CA PHE A 392 -4.47 27.64 -19.82
C PHE A 392 -5.58 27.97 -20.83
N ASN A 393 -5.27 28.03 -22.13
CA ASN A 393 -6.28 28.24 -23.16
C ASN A 393 -7.37 27.13 -23.11
N GLY A 394 -8.63 27.54 -23.10
CA GLY A 394 -9.78 26.65 -23.06
C GLY A 394 -10.16 26.16 -21.66
N TRP A 395 -9.45 26.58 -20.60
CA TRP A 395 -9.88 26.32 -19.22
C TRP A 395 -11.15 27.10 -18.86
N LYS A 396 -12.02 26.48 -18.07
CA LYS A 396 -13.33 27.04 -17.69
C LYS A 396 -13.56 26.98 -16.20
N ALA A 397 -14.24 27.99 -15.67
CA ALA A 397 -14.81 27.93 -14.34
C ALA A 397 -16.09 27.08 -14.34
N VAL A 398 -16.18 26.15 -13.40
CA VAL A 398 -17.36 25.33 -13.09
C VAL A 398 -17.73 25.50 -11.62
N GLY A 399 -18.86 24.96 -11.21
CA GLY A 399 -19.35 25.14 -9.84
C GLY A 399 -19.47 26.62 -9.45
N THR A 400 -19.89 27.48 -10.38
CA THR A 400 -20.00 28.94 -10.13
C THR A 400 -21.27 29.32 -9.38
N GLY A 401 -22.26 28.42 -9.37
CA GLY A 401 -23.62 28.70 -8.87
C GLY A 401 -24.41 29.70 -9.72
N LEU A 402 -23.84 30.23 -10.81
CA LEU A 402 -24.56 31.16 -11.68
C LEU A 402 -25.62 30.40 -12.50
N PRO A 403 -26.82 30.97 -12.70
CA PRO A 403 -27.84 30.35 -13.52
C PRO A 403 -27.35 30.05 -14.95
N PRO A 404 -27.79 28.95 -15.59
CA PRO A 404 -27.33 28.55 -16.92
C PRO A 404 -27.48 29.62 -18.02
N GLU A 405 -28.45 30.52 -17.89
CA GLU A 405 -28.67 31.64 -18.80
C GLU A 405 -27.60 32.74 -18.71
N LYS A 406 -26.87 32.83 -17.59
CA LYS A 406 -25.79 33.81 -17.41
C LYS A 406 -24.51 33.27 -18.00
N LYS A 407 -24.22 33.66 -19.24
CA LYS A 407 -22.96 33.29 -19.89
C LYS A 407 -21.79 34.04 -19.25
N VAL A 408 -20.73 33.30 -18.91
CA VAL A 408 -19.49 33.84 -18.33
C VAL A 408 -18.28 33.47 -19.18
N ALA A 409 -17.26 34.31 -19.11
CA ALA A 409 -15.93 34.06 -19.65
C ALA A 409 -14.94 33.82 -18.51
N THR A 410 -14.08 32.83 -18.66
CA THR A 410 -12.95 32.56 -17.77
C THR A 410 -11.68 33.08 -18.43
N VAL A 411 -11.06 34.08 -17.82
CA VAL A 411 -9.79 34.67 -18.24
C VAL A 411 -8.74 34.17 -17.27
N VAL A 412 -7.72 33.49 -17.79
CA VAL A 412 -6.62 32.95 -16.99
C VAL A 412 -5.34 33.67 -17.40
N GLU A 413 -4.69 34.29 -16.43
CA GLU A 413 -3.40 34.95 -16.60
C GLU A 413 -2.36 34.19 -15.76
N ALA A 414 -1.34 33.65 -16.44
CA ALA A 414 -0.16 33.06 -15.80
C ALA A 414 1.02 34.00 -16.05
N ALA A 415 1.30 34.86 -15.08
CA ALA A 415 2.37 35.86 -15.13
C ALA A 415 3.01 36.01 -13.75
N ASP A 416 4.29 36.41 -13.72
CA ASP A 416 5.02 36.73 -12.49
C ASP A 416 4.97 35.65 -11.39
N GLY A 417 4.88 34.37 -11.80
CA GLY A 417 4.83 33.22 -10.89
C GLY A 417 3.45 32.96 -10.26
N ILE A 418 2.39 33.57 -10.79
CA ILE A 418 1.02 33.46 -10.25
C ILE A 418 0.05 33.09 -11.38
N VAL A 419 -0.86 32.15 -11.12
CA VAL A 419 -2.03 31.89 -11.96
C VAL A 419 -3.24 32.62 -11.36
N THR A 420 -3.62 33.72 -11.99
CA THR A 420 -4.80 34.51 -11.64
C THR A 420 -5.95 34.12 -12.56
N VAL A 421 -7.09 33.79 -11.96
CA VAL A 421 -8.32 33.44 -12.68
C VAL A 421 -9.35 34.52 -12.43
N THR A 422 -9.89 35.08 -13.52
CA THR A 422 -10.95 36.09 -13.49
C THR A 422 -12.17 35.61 -14.26
N ILE A 423 -13.33 35.72 -13.63
CA ILE A 423 -14.63 35.34 -14.19
C ILE A 423 -15.41 36.62 -14.47
N LEU A 424 -15.80 36.81 -15.72
CA LEU A 424 -16.52 37.98 -16.22
C LEU A 424 -17.83 37.56 -16.88
N TYR A 425 -18.81 38.46 -16.96
CA TYR A 425 -19.95 38.24 -17.85
C TYR A 425 -19.48 38.21 -19.30
N SER A 426 -19.93 37.22 -20.06
CA SER A 426 -19.68 37.17 -21.50
C SER A 426 -20.87 37.76 -22.25
N GLY A 427 -20.62 38.81 -23.04
CA GLY A 427 -21.63 39.43 -23.89
C GLY A 427 -21.01 40.43 -24.87
N THR A 428 -21.67 40.61 -26.01
CA THR A 428 -21.33 41.67 -26.97
C THR A 428 -21.81 43.00 -26.43
N LEU A 429 -20.91 43.97 -26.27
CA LEU A 429 -21.27 45.34 -25.92
C LEU A 429 -21.87 46.02 -27.15
N LEU A 430 -23.20 46.17 -27.18
CA LEU A 430 -23.91 46.95 -28.20
C LEU A 430 -23.83 48.43 -27.80
N LEU A 431 -22.88 49.18 -28.36
CA LEU A 431 -22.96 50.65 -28.36
C LEU A 431 -24.03 51.05 -29.39
N LEU A 432 -25.21 51.45 -28.91
CA LEU A 432 -26.10 52.32 -29.68
C LEU A 432 -25.51 53.74 -29.62
N GLN A 433 -25.00 54.22 -30.77
CA GLN A 433 -24.73 55.64 -30.98
C GLN A 433 -26.00 56.35 -31.44
#